data_AF-A0A6M0C275-F1
#
_entry.id   AF-A0A6M0C275-F1
#
_cell.length_a   1.000
_cell.length_b   1.000
_cell.length_c   1.000
_cell.angle_alpha   90.00
_cell.angle_beta   90.00
_cell.angle_gamma   90.00
#
_symmetry.space_group_name_H-M   'P 1'
#
loop_
_entity.id
_entity.type
_entity.pdbx_description
1 polymer ?
#
loop_
_entity_poly.entity_id
_entity_poly.type
_entity_poly.pdbx_seq_one_letter_code
_entity_poly.pdbx_strand_id
1 'polypeptide(L)'
;MKRRNFLQFASLLSASGIISVGSHGWVAKALAQTNNRKRLIVIFLRGGVDGLNVVIPHQEYNYYDARPKIAIPAPGEPEGAIDLDGKFG
;
A
#
# COMPACT_ATOMS: atom_id res chain seq x y z
N MET A 1 35.02 -8.26 -49.13
CA MET A 1 33.83 -7.68 -48.46
C MET A 1 34.22 -6.36 -47.79
N LYS A 2 33.41 -5.29 -47.92
CA LYS A 2 33.72 -3.97 -47.33
C LYS A 2 33.28 -3.91 -45.86
N ARG A 3 34.17 -3.53 -44.94
CA ARG A 3 33.92 -3.46 -43.47
C ARG A 3 32.66 -2.67 -43.10
N ARG A 4 32.41 -1.58 -43.82
CA ARG A 4 31.20 -0.75 -43.65
C ARG A 4 29.91 -1.52 -43.93
N ASN A 5 29.90 -2.34 -44.98
CA ASN A 5 28.73 -3.14 -45.31
C ASN A 5 28.51 -4.23 -44.25
N PHE A 6 29.58 -4.84 -43.73
CA PHE A 6 29.49 -5.81 -42.65
C PHE A 6 28.87 -5.21 -41.37
N LEU A 7 29.30 -4.02 -40.95
CA LEU A 7 28.73 -3.33 -39.79
C LEU A 7 27.27 -2.92 -40.01
N GLN A 8 26.90 -2.49 -41.22
CA GLN A 8 25.52 -2.18 -41.58
C GLN A 8 24.61 -3.42 -41.54
N PHE A 9 25.10 -4.57 -42.00
CA PHE A 9 24.36 -5.83 -41.91
C PHE A 9 24.27 -6.34 -40.46
N ALA A 10 25.32 -6.20 -39.66
CA ALA A 10 25.34 -6.60 -38.25
C ALA A 10 24.40 -5.75 -37.38
N SER A 11 24.29 -4.45 -37.65
CA SER A 11 23.36 -3.56 -36.92
C SER A 11 21.90 -3.84 -37.27
N LEU A 12 21.58 -4.12 -38.53
CA LEU A 12 20.24 -4.51 -38.98
C LEU A 12 19.80 -5.85 -38.37
N LEU A 13 20.70 -6.83 -38.27
CA LEU A 13 20.46 -8.11 -37.59
C LEU A 13 20.22 -7.93 -36.08
N SER A 14 21.02 -7.09 -35.42
CA SER A 14 20.89 -6.81 -33.99
C SER A 14 19.58 -6.07 -33.65
N ALA A 15 19.17 -5.12 -34.49
CA ALA A 15 17.90 -4.41 -34.32
C ALA A 15 16.68 -5.34 -34.52
N SER A 16 16.78 -6.31 -35.43
CA SER A 16 15.73 -7.31 -35.68
C SER A 16 15.57 -8.30 -34.51
N GLY A 17 16.66 -8.61 -33.80
CA GLY A 17 16.64 -9.46 -32.60
C GLY A 17 15.93 -8.83 -31.40
N ILE A 18 15.97 -7.49 -31.29
CA ILE A 18 15.23 -6.75 -30.24
C ILE A 18 13.73 -6.73 -30.54
N ILE A 19 13.35 -6.72 -31.82
CA ILE A 19 11.94 -6.71 -32.25
C ILE A 19 11.32 -8.12 -32.15
N SER A 20 12.06 -9.19 -32.46
CA SER A 20 11.53 -10.58 -32.42
C SER A 20 11.39 -11.16 -31.01
N VAL A 21 12.19 -10.70 -30.04
CA VAL A 21 12.07 -11.10 -28.62
C VAL A 21 10.89 -10.40 -27.93
N GLY A 22 10.32 -9.37 -28.56
CA GLY A 22 9.18 -8.62 -28.05
C GLY A 22 9.49 -7.90 -26.73
N SER A 23 8.62 -6.98 -26.35
CA SER A 23 8.61 -6.33 -25.02
C SER A 23 8.36 -7.31 -23.85
N HIS A 24 8.33 -8.61 -24.11
CA HIS A 24 8.11 -9.70 -23.16
C HIS A 24 9.35 -10.55 -22.88
N GLY A 25 10.48 -10.30 -23.54
CA GLY A 25 11.75 -10.94 -23.22
C GLY A 25 12.22 -10.64 -21.79
N TRP A 26 12.89 -11.60 -21.15
CA TRP A 26 13.43 -11.47 -19.79
C TRP A 26 14.31 -10.22 -19.62
N VAL A 27 15.02 -9.82 -20.67
CA VAL A 27 15.86 -8.60 -20.71
C VAL A 27 15.03 -7.31 -20.58
N ALA A 28 13.85 -7.23 -21.20
CA ALA A 28 12.96 -6.06 -21.08
C ALA A 28 12.34 -5.96 -19.68
N LYS A 29 12.04 -7.09 -19.02
CA LYS A 29 11.54 -7.11 -17.64
C LYS A 29 12.56 -6.58 -16.62
N ALA A 30 13.85 -6.81 -16.83
CA ALA A 30 14.91 -6.37 -15.93
C ALA A 30 15.05 -4.83 -15.88
N LEU A 31 14.78 -4.14 -16.99
CA LEU A 31 14.81 -2.67 -17.07
C LEU A 31 13.51 -2.02 -16.55
N ALA A 32 12.38 -2.74 -16.60
CA ALA A 32 11.08 -2.24 -16.17
C ALA A 32 10.78 -2.43 -14.67
N GLN A 33 11.56 -3.25 -13.96
CA GLN A 33 11.42 -3.42 -12.51
C GLN A 33 12.03 -2.24 -11.75
N THR A 34 11.37 -1.09 -11.82
CA THR A 34 11.47 -0.12 -10.73
C THR A 34 10.85 -0.78 -9.51
N ASN A 35 11.65 -0.99 -8.45
CA ASN A 35 11.20 -1.64 -7.22
C ASN A 35 10.35 -0.65 -6.41
N ASN A 36 9.23 -0.19 -6.98
CA ASN A 36 8.32 0.79 -6.41
C ASN A 36 7.37 0.12 -5.41
N ARG A 37 7.93 -0.58 -4.42
CA ARG A 37 7.15 -1.21 -3.36
C ARG A 37 6.58 -0.12 -2.46
N LYS A 38 5.25 -0.08 -2.36
CA LYS A 38 4.55 0.73 -1.35
C LYS A 38 5.03 0.29 0.04
N ARG A 39 5.56 1.21 0.83
CA ARG A 39 5.99 0.97 2.22
C ARG A 39 5.03 1.68 3.15
N LEU A 40 4.34 0.91 3.99
CA LEU A 40 3.57 1.45 5.10
C LEU A 40 4.52 1.65 6.28
N ILE A 41 4.62 2.87 6.79
CA ILE A 41 5.33 3.18 8.02
C ILE A 41 4.28 3.51 9.08
N VAL A 42 4.29 2.78 10.19
CA VAL A 42 3.40 3.02 11.33
C VAL A 42 4.25 3.51 12.50
N ILE A 43 3.97 4.70 13.00
CA ILE A 43 4.65 5.28 14.17
C ILE A 43 3.64 5.30 15.32
N PHE A 44 3.87 4.48 16.34
CA PHE A 44 3.04 4.44 17.53
C PHE A 44 3.62 5.37 18.61
N LEU A 45 2.94 6.48 18.88
CA LEU A 45 3.32 7.44 19.90
C LEU A 45 2.75 7.04 21.27
N ARG A 46 3.49 6.17 21.98
CA ARG A 46 3.15 5.78 23.36
C ARG A 46 3.22 6.99 24.29
N GLY A 47 2.14 7.25 25.04
CA GLY A 47 2.09 8.28 26.09
C GLY A 47 0.88 9.23 25.98
N GLY A 48 0.39 9.46 24.76
CA GLY A 48 -0.83 10.26 24.52
C GLY A 48 -2.01 9.44 23.97
N VAL A 49 -1.82 8.14 23.75
CA VAL A 49 -2.84 7.26 23.19
C VAL A 49 -3.74 6.72 24.28
N ASP A 50 -5.05 6.87 24.08
CA ASP A 50 -6.07 6.28 24.91
C ASP A 50 -6.63 5.03 24.22
N GLY A 51 -6.17 3.85 24.66
CA GLY A 51 -6.54 2.58 24.02
C GLY A 51 -8.05 2.31 23.99
N LEU A 52 -8.77 2.82 25.00
CA LEU A 52 -10.24 2.70 25.09
C LEU A 52 -10.97 3.66 24.12
N ASN A 53 -10.30 4.65 23.54
CA ASN A 53 -10.81 5.47 22.44
C ASN A 53 -10.22 5.06 21.08
N VAL A 54 -9.35 4.05 21.03
CA VAL A 54 -8.86 3.43 19.79
C VAL A 54 -9.72 2.22 19.41
N VAL A 55 -10.12 1.44 20.41
CA VAL A 55 -11.09 0.34 20.28
C VAL A 55 -12.08 0.48 21.43
N ILE A 56 -13.21 1.10 21.12
CA ILE A 56 -14.21 1.57 22.07
C ILE A 56 -15.11 0.41 22.46
N PRO A 57 -15.18 0.01 23.74
CA PRO A 57 -16.15 -0.99 24.19
C PRO A 57 -17.54 -0.37 24.33
N HIS A 58 -18.19 -0.04 23.21
CA HIS A 58 -19.43 0.75 23.19
C HIS A 58 -20.65 0.04 23.82
N GLN A 59 -20.56 -1.27 24.09
CA GLN A 59 -21.59 -1.97 24.88
C GLN A 59 -21.37 -1.87 26.41
N GLU A 60 -20.22 -1.36 26.85
CA GLU A 60 -19.89 -1.28 28.28
C GLU A 60 -20.33 0.06 28.87
N TYR A 61 -21.35 0.06 29.72
CA TYR A 61 -21.83 1.26 30.40
C TYR A 61 -20.73 1.99 31.20
N ASN A 62 -19.84 1.22 31.84
CA ASN A 62 -18.75 1.75 32.65
C ASN A 62 -17.78 2.64 31.84
N TYR A 63 -17.65 2.41 30.52
CA TYR A 63 -16.82 3.26 29.67
C TYR A 63 -17.38 4.69 29.60
N TYR A 64 -18.71 4.82 29.42
CA TYR A 64 -19.39 6.12 29.34
C TYR A 64 -19.42 6.83 30.69
N ASP A 65 -19.73 6.10 31.76
CA ASP A 65 -19.80 6.65 33.13
C ASP A 65 -18.44 7.16 33.61
N ALA A 66 -17.35 6.41 33.34
CA ALA A 66 -16.01 6.83 33.71
C ALA A 66 -15.48 8.00 32.85
N ARG A 67 -16.11 8.30 31.70
CA ARG A 67 -15.56 9.21 30.67
C ARG A 67 -16.57 10.18 30.07
N PRO A 68 -17.36 10.90 30.87
CA PRO A 68 -18.48 11.71 30.38
C PRO A 68 -18.09 12.83 29.41
N LYS A 69 -16.81 13.24 29.40
CA LYS A 69 -16.32 14.32 28.54
C LYS A 69 -15.67 13.86 27.24
N ILE A 70 -15.23 12.60 27.17
CA ILE A 70 -14.37 12.10 26.08
C ILE A 70 -14.81 10.75 25.53
N ALA A 71 -15.87 10.15 26.07
CA ALA A 71 -16.45 8.94 25.53
C ALA A 71 -16.98 9.20 24.11
N ILE A 72 -16.65 8.31 23.19
CA ILE A 72 -17.19 8.35 21.82
C ILE A 72 -18.58 7.70 21.82
N PRO A 73 -19.59 8.32 21.20
CA PRO A 73 -20.95 7.75 21.12
C PRO A 73 -20.97 6.36 20.48
N ALA A 74 -22.01 5.58 20.80
CA ALA A 74 -22.18 4.24 20.24
C ALA A 74 -22.41 4.28 18.72
N PRO A 75 -22.17 3.17 18.00
CA PRO A 75 -22.46 3.09 16.57
C PRO A 75 -23.91 3.46 16.23
N GLY A 76 -24.09 4.25 15.18
CA GLY A 76 -25.40 4.75 14.74
C GLY A 76 -25.78 6.13 15.28
N GLU A 77 -25.06 6.62 16.30
CA GLU A 77 -25.18 8.02 16.76
C GLU A 77 -24.33 8.98 15.91
N PRO A 78 -24.64 10.29 15.92
CA PRO A 78 -23.78 11.30 15.28
C PRO A 78 -22.36 11.28 15.85
N GLU A 79 -21.34 11.23 14.98
CA GLU A 79 -19.92 11.09 15.36
C GLU A 79 -19.65 9.84 16.23
N GLY A 80 -20.50 8.82 16.09
CA GLY A 80 -20.38 7.55 16.81
C GLY A 80 -19.26 6.65 16.28
N ALA A 81 -18.89 5.69 17.13
CA ALA A 81 -17.92 4.66 16.82
C ALA A 81 -18.32 3.82 15.58
N ILE A 82 -17.33 3.21 14.92
CA ILE A 82 -17.60 2.34 13.77
C ILE A 82 -17.76 0.93 14.30
N ASP A 83 -18.94 0.33 14.21
CA ASP A 83 -19.15 -1.04 14.69
C ASP A 83 -18.17 -2.04 14.05
N LEU A 84 -17.30 -2.65 14.88
CA LEU A 84 -16.30 -3.63 14.45
C LEU A 84 -16.81 -5.07 14.57
N ASP A 85 -17.56 -5.38 15.63
CA ASP A 85 -17.97 -6.76 15.96
C ASP A 85 -19.28 -6.87 16.77
N GLY A 86 -20.04 -5.78 16.87
CA GLY A 86 -21.24 -5.63 17.67
C GLY A 86 -20.96 -5.22 19.12
N LYS A 87 -19.71 -5.30 19.60
CA LYS A 87 -19.32 -4.97 20.98
C LYS A 87 -18.31 -3.82 21.06
N PHE A 88 -17.43 -3.76 20.06
CA PHE A 88 -16.35 -2.79 19.96
C PHE A 88 -16.49 -1.90 18.72
N GLY A 89 -15.99 -0.68 18.81
CA GLY A 89 -16.11 0.34 17.77
C GLY A 89 -14.96 1.33 17.67
#